data_AF-A0A967LYG5-F1
#
_entry.id   AF-A0A967LYG5-F1
#
_cell.length_a   1.000
_cell.length_b   1.000
_cell.length_c   1.000
_cell.angle_alpha   90.00
_cell.angle_beta   90.00
_cell.angle_gamma   90.00
#
_symmetry.space_group_name_H-M   'P 1'
#
loop_
_entity.id
_entity.type
_entity.pdbx_description
1 polymer ?
#
loop_
_entity_poly.entity_id
_entity_poly.type
_entity_poly.pdbx_seq_one_letter_code
_entity_poly.pdbx_strand_id
1 'polypeptide(L)'
;VEAEQGSFITGARFAGAESAISSIATDFKVTDSVFAQCRTAIKLLRESSPLIENNRFRENDIAIDNEMRSAPLIRGNSFSDHKKTAILA
;
A
#
# COMPACT_ATOMS: atom_id res chain seq x y z
N VAL A 1 7.06 -2.08 22.65
CA VAL A 1 7.44 -3.37 22.04
C VAL A 1 7.18 -3.19 20.55
N GLU A 2 8.22 -3.18 19.73
CA GLU A 2 8.05 -3.21 18.28
C GLU A 2 7.37 -4.52 17.91
N ALA A 3 6.37 -4.47 17.03
CA ALA A 3 5.67 -5.68 16.60
C ALA A 3 6.63 -6.57 15.81
N GLU A 4 6.51 -7.89 15.95
CA GLU A 4 7.27 -8.81 15.11
C GLU A 4 6.98 -8.52 13.63
N GLN A 5 8.05 -8.38 12.85
CA GLN A 5 7.96 -8.26 11.41
C GLN A 5 7.41 -9.57 10.81
N GLY A 6 6.76 -9.47 9.65
CA GLY A 6 6.40 -10.66 8.86
C GLY A 6 4.92 -10.82 8.53
N SER A 7 4.09 -9.82 8.80
CA SER A 7 2.72 -9.80 8.27
C SER A 7 2.76 -9.93 6.75
N PHE A 8 2.03 -10.92 6.22
CA PHE A 8 2.00 -11.21 4.79
C PHE A 8 0.56 -11.26 4.28
N ILE A 9 0.27 -10.45 3.27
CA ILE A 9 -1.03 -10.37 2.61
C ILE A 9 -0.82 -10.79 1.15
N THR A 10 -1.56 -11.79 0.69
CA THR A 10 -1.47 -12.28 -0.69
C THR A 10 -2.82 -12.63 -1.27
N GLY A 11 -3.03 -12.40 -2.57
CA GLY A 11 -4.28 -12.76 -3.26
C GLY A 11 -5.52 -12.03 -2.75
N ALA A 12 -5.35 -10.91 -2.04
CA ALA A 12 -6.45 -10.18 -1.43
C ALA A 12 -7.10 -9.20 -2.41
N ARG A 13 -8.35 -8.84 -2.14
CA ARG A 13 -9.06 -7.77 -2.86
C ARG A 13 -9.62 -6.75 -1.88
N PHE A 14 -9.16 -5.51 -2.01
CA PHE A 14 -9.67 -4.35 -1.27
C PHE A 14 -10.40 -3.43 -2.23
N ALA A 15 -11.61 -3.00 -1.88
CA ALA A 15 -12.40 -2.10 -2.72
C ALA A 15 -13.19 -1.06 -1.92
N GLY A 16 -13.21 0.18 -2.40
CA GLY A 16 -14.07 1.25 -1.85
C GLY A 16 -13.68 1.74 -0.44
N ALA A 17 -12.47 1.46 0.03
CA ALA A 17 -12.03 1.81 1.38
C ALA A 17 -11.54 3.28 1.46
N GLU A 18 -11.73 3.92 2.62
CA GLU A 18 -11.07 5.21 2.92
C GLU A 18 -9.54 5.02 2.97
N SER A 19 -9.07 3.99 3.68
CA SER A 19 -7.71 3.48 3.62
C SER A 19 -7.75 1.95 3.68
N ALA A 20 -7.27 1.24 2.65
CA ALA A 20 -7.37 -0.22 2.64
C ALA A 20 -6.33 -0.88 3.56
N ILE A 21 -5.08 -0.44 3.51
CA ILE A 21 -4.03 -0.81 4.47
C ILE A 21 -3.39 0.46 5.01
N SER A 22 -3.27 0.55 6.33
CA SER A 22 -2.52 1.61 7.00
C SER A 22 -1.51 0.98 7.95
N SER A 23 -0.23 1.32 7.80
CA SER A 23 0.84 0.84 8.68
C SER A 23 1.46 2.00 9.47
N ILE A 24 1.89 1.71 10.70
CA ILE A 24 2.57 2.66 11.59
C ILE A 24 3.73 1.93 12.24
N ALA A 25 4.97 2.36 12.00
CA ALA A 25 6.18 1.80 12.64
C ALA A 25 6.24 0.26 12.62
N THR A 26 5.86 -0.33 11.49
CA THR A 26 5.84 -1.77 11.29
C THR A 26 6.00 -2.10 9.81
N ASP A 27 6.54 -3.29 9.54
CA ASP A 27 6.78 -3.79 8.19
C ASP A 27 5.83 -4.94 7.85
N PHE A 28 5.47 -5.00 6.58
CA PHE A 28 4.66 -6.07 6.04
C PHE A 28 5.04 -6.34 4.58
N LYS A 29 4.54 -7.43 4.04
CA LYS A 29 4.60 -7.72 2.61
C LYS A 29 3.18 -7.86 2.07
N VAL A 30 2.90 -7.22 0.95
CA VAL A 30 1.66 -7.40 0.21
C VAL A 30 1.95 -7.73 -1.25
N THR A 31 1.44 -8.88 -1.70
CA THR A 31 1.63 -9.34 -3.07
C THR A 31 0.37 -9.84 -3.75
N ASP A 32 0.40 -9.84 -5.09
CA ASP A 32 -0.61 -10.49 -5.93
C ASP A 32 -2.04 -10.09 -5.58
N SER A 33 -2.23 -8.87 -5.09
CA SER A 33 -3.49 -8.35 -4.56
C SER A 33 -4.04 -7.23 -5.43
N VAL A 34 -5.33 -6.95 -5.27
CA VAL A 34 -6.05 -5.90 -6.02
C VAL A 34 -6.57 -4.83 -5.07
N PHE A 35 -6.26 -3.57 -5.38
CA PHE A 35 -6.77 -2.39 -4.69
C PHE A 35 -7.56 -1.53 -5.66
N ALA A 36 -8.86 -1.38 -5.44
CA ALA A 36 -9.74 -0.68 -6.36
C ALA A 36 -10.60 0.39 -5.68
N GLN A 37 -10.69 1.58 -6.27
CA GLN A 37 -11.66 2.60 -5.86
C GLN A 37 -11.54 3.05 -4.39
N CYS A 38 -10.37 2.87 -3.77
CA CYS A 38 -10.07 3.38 -2.44
C CYS A 38 -9.72 4.87 -2.50
N ARG A 39 -9.95 5.63 -1.41
CA ARG A 39 -9.36 6.97 -1.30
C ARG A 39 -7.84 6.86 -1.21
N THR A 40 -7.32 6.09 -0.25
CA THR A 40 -5.92 5.68 -0.22
C THR A 40 -5.83 4.16 -0.20
N ALA A 41 -5.11 3.52 -1.11
CA ALA A 41 -4.99 2.06 -1.08
C ALA A 41 -4.02 1.59 0.01
N ILE A 42 -2.78 2.08 0.03
CA ILE A 42 -1.80 1.78 1.08
C ILE A 42 -1.27 3.10 1.65
N LYS A 43 -1.41 3.30 2.96
CA LYS A 43 -0.89 4.46 3.69
C LYS A 43 0.22 4.01 4.65
N LEU A 44 1.41 4.57 4.46
CA LEU A 44 2.60 4.24 5.24
C LEU A 44 2.97 5.40 6.15
N LEU A 45 3.01 5.13 7.44
CA LEU A 45 3.33 6.13 8.46
C LEU A 45 4.50 5.66 9.32
N ARG A 46 5.30 6.63 9.76
CA ARG A 46 6.37 6.51 10.76
C ARG A 46 7.29 5.31 10.51
N GLU A 47 8.24 5.47 9.58
CA GLU A 47 9.32 4.48 9.37
C GLU A 47 8.81 3.08 8.98
N SER A 48 7.74 3.01 8.17
CA SER A 48 7.26 1.74 7.62
C SER A 48 8.00 1.41 6.31
N SER A 49 8.58 0.22 6.22
CA SER A 49 9.41 -0.23 5.10
C SER A 49 8.89 -1.52 4.46
N PRO A 50 7.62 -1.58 4.01
CA PRO A 50 7.04 -2.80 3.48
C PRO A 50 7.56 -3.15 2.08
N LEU A 51 7.38 -4.43 1.71
CA LEU A 51 7.46 -4.89 0.33
C LEU A 51 6.08 -4.87 -0.31
N ILE A 52 5.88 -4.01 -1.30
CA ILE A 52 4.65 -3.89 -2.08
C ILE A 52 4.97 -4.38 -3.50
N GLU A 53 4.55 -5.61 -3.83
CA GLU A 53 4.99 -6.27 -5.06
C GLU A 53 3.87 -6.94 -5.87
N ASN A 54 3.89 -6.86 -7.19
CA ASN A 54 2.98 -7.58 -8.09
C ASN A 54 1.48 -7.34 -7.82
N ASN A 55 1.13 -6.18 -7.25
CA ASN A 55 -0.26 -5.81 -7.00
C ASN A 55 -0.84 -5.01 -8.18
N ARG A 56 -2.16 -5.00 -8.27
CA ARG A 56 -2.91 -4.15 -9.20
C ARG A 56 -3.67 -3.07 -8.44
N PHE A 57 -3.25 -1.83 -8.64
CA PHE A 57 -3.93 -0.64 -8.14
C PHE A 57 -4.72 -0.01 -9.28
N ARG A 58 -6.02 0.22 -9.09
CA ARG A 58 -6.86 0.85 -10.12
C ARG A 58 -7.91 1.78 -9.52
N GLU A 59 -8.17 2.91 -10.15
CA GLU A 59 -9.28 3.81 -9.79
C GLU A 59 -9.24 4.36 -8.35
N ASN A 60 -8.12 4.20 -7.63
CA ASN A 60 -7.93 4.81 -6.29
C ASN A 60 -7.68 6.31 -6.42
N ASP A 61 -7.96 7.13 -5.41
CA ASP A 61 -7.49 8.53 -5.45
C ASP A 61 -5.95 8.56 -5.34
N ILE A 62 -5.41 7.92 -4.29
CA ILE A 62 -3.97 7.70 -4.06
C ILE A 62 -3.73 6.20 -3.93
N ALA A 63 -2.79 5.63 -4.70
CA ALA A 63 -2.49 4.20 -4.57
C ALA A 63 -1.56 3.92 -3.38
N ILE A 64 -0.41 4.57 -3.32
CA ILE A 64 0.53 4.45 -2.20
C ILE A 64 0.85 5.85 -1.69
N ASP A 65 0.60 6.06 -0.40
CA ASP A 65 0.85 7.30 0.33
C ASP A 65 2.00 7.05 1.32
N ASN A 66 3.20 7.51 0.98
CA ASN A 66 4.43 7.29 1.72
C ASN A 66 4.79 8.50 2.56
N GLU A 67 4.56 8.44 3.87
CA GLU A 67 4.83 9.56 4.78
C GLU A 67 5.88 9.23 5.85
N MET A 68 6.39 10.27 6.50
CA MET A 68 7.15 10.19 7.76
C MET A 68 8.34 9.19 7.73
N ARG A 69 9.25 9.36 6.77
CA ARG A 69 10.49 8.57 6.60
C ARG A 69 10.25 7.08 6.31
N SER A 70 9.04 6.72 5.89
CA SER A 70 8.74 5.38 5.37
C SER A 70 9.55 5.14 4.08
N ALA A 71 10.00 3.90 3.90
CA ALA A 71 10.93 3.49 2.86
C ALA A 71 10.52 2.15 2.21
N PRO A 72 9.35 2.09 1.55
CA PRO A 72 8.86 0.87 0.93
C PRO A 72 9.70 0.44 -0.28
N LEU A 73 9.82 -0.86 -0.50
CA LEU A 73 10.23 -1.41 -1.79
C LEU A 73 8.99 -1.67 -2.65
N ILE A 74 8.84 -0.91 -3.74
CA ILE A 74 7.69 -0.98 -4.65
C ILE A 74 8.17 -1.55 -5.98
N ARG A 75 7.78 -2.80 -6.34
CA ARG A 75 8.24 -3.47 -7.57
C ARG A 75 7.17 -4.29 -8.27
N GLY A 76 7.15 -4.31 -9.61
CA GLY A 76 6.24 -5.18 -10.38
C GLY A 76 4.74 -4.85 -10.27
N ASN A 77 4.36 -3.74 -9.64
CA ASN A 77 2.96 -3.34 -9.50
C ASN A 77 2.45 -2.65 -10.78
N SER A 78 1.15 -2.80 -11.05
CA SER A 78 0.44 -2.06 -12.08
C SER A 78 -0.43 -0.98 -11.45
N PHE A 79 -0.35 0.25 -11.97
CA PHE A 79 -1.16 1.40 -11.54
C PHE A 79 -1.96 1.94 -12.71
N SER A 80 -3.28 2.06 -12.58
CA SER A 80 -4.13 2.63 -13.64
C SER A 80 -5.24 3.51 -13.09
N ASP A 81 -5.58 4.57 -13.84
CA ASP A 81 -6.80 5.37 -13.65
C ASP A 81 -6.95 6.01 -12.26
N HIS A 82 -5.84 6.39 -11.60
CA HIS A 82 -5.90 7.06 -10.30
C HIS A 82 -6.42 8.49 -10.39
N LYS A 83 -7.29 8.89 -9.45
CA LYS A 83 -7.88 10.25 -9.50
C LYS A 83 -6.89 11.35 -9.14
N LYS A 84 -5.88 11.05 -8.30
CA LYS A 84 -4.85 12.02 -7.90
C LYS A 84 -3.45 11.56 -8.30
N THR A 85 -2.94 10.47 -7.72
CA THR A 85 -1.59 9.98 -8.04
C THR A 85 -1.44 8.49 -7.74
N ALA A 86 -0.52 7.83 -8.45
CA ALA A 86 -0.14 6.44 -8.16
C ALA A 86 0.69 6.36 -6.87
N ILE A 87 1.73 7.18 -6.75
CA ILE A 87 2.62 7.19 -5.59
C ILE A 87 2.77 8.63 -5.14
N LEU A 88 2.48 8.89 -3.87
CA LEU A 88 2.81 10.11 -3.16
C LEU A 88 3.97 9.80 -2.22
N ALA A 89 5.08 10.51 -2.35
CA ALA A 89 6.31 10.29 -1.60
C ALA A 89 6.90 11.61 -1.09
#